data_AF-A0A8C1V839-F1
#
_entry.id   AF-A0A8C1V839-F1
#
_cell.length_a   1.000
_cell.length_b   1.000
_cell.length_c   1.000
_cell.angle_alpha   90.00
_cell.angle_beta   90.00
_cell.angle_gamma   90.00
#
_symmetry.space_group_name_H-M   'P 1'
#
loop_
_entity.id
_entity.type
_entity.pdbx_description
1 polymer ?
#
loop_
_entity_poly.entity_id
_entity_poly.type
_entity_poly.pdbx_seq_one_letter_code
_entity_poly.pdbx_strand_id
1 'polypeptide(L)' 'MAERGYSFSLTTFSPSGKLVQIEYALAAVAAGAPSVGIKASNGVVLATEKKQKSILYDEQS' A
#
# COMPACT_ATOMS: atom_id res chain seq x y z
N MET A 1 22.93 -13.87 6.04
CA MET A 1 23.65 -12.69 6.55
C MET A 1 23.71 -11.51 5.57
N ALA A 2 23.66 -11.70 4.24
CA ALA A 2 23.66 -10.59 3.26
C ALA A 2 22.34 -9.82 3.14
N GLU A 3 21.21 -10.40 3.54
CA GLU A 3 19.86 -9.85 3.34
C GLU A 3 19.60 -8.54 4.12
N ARG A 4 20.20 -8.40 5.31
CA ARG A 4 20.05 -7.18 6.14
C ARG A 4 20.75 -5.94 5.58
N GLY A 5 21.76 -6.12 4.71
CA GLY A 5 22.49 -5.00 4.10
C GLY A 5 21.68 -4.31 3.01
N TYR A 6 20.90 -5.08 2.24
CA TYR A 6 20.02 -4.57 1.19
C TYR A 6 18.67 -4.06 1.73
N SER A 7 18.25 -4.52 2.91
CA SER A 7 16.98 -4.12 3.51
C SER A 7 17.03 -2.76 4.23
N PHE A 8 18.20 -2.17 4.47
CA PHE A 8 18.31 -0.85 5.13
C PHE A 8 18.50 0.30 4.13
N SER A 9 19.09 0.01 2.97
CA SER A 9 19.31 1.01 1.93
C SER A 9 18.10 1.16 1.02
N LEU A 10 17.60 2.39 0.85
CA LEU A 10 16.37 2.69 0.11
C LEU A 10 16.46 2.46 -1.40
N THR A 11 17.67 2.49 -1.97
CA THR A 11 17.91 2.48 -3.42
C THR A 11 18.82 1.34 -3.88
N THR A 12 19.19 0.41 -3.00
CA THR A 12 20.12 -0.66 -3.34
C THR A 12 19.40 -1.89 -3.89
N PHE A 13 19.82 -2.32 -5.07
CA PHE A 13 19.36 -3.54 -5.70
C PHE A 13 19.90 -4.79 -4.98
N SER A 14 19.03 -5.79 -4.80
CA SER A 14 19.43 -7.13 -4.39
C SER A 14 20.32 -7.78 -5.47
N PRO A 15 21.03 -8.88 -5.13
CA PRO A 15 21.78 -9.67 -6.12
C PRO A 15 20.92 -10.20 -7.29
N SER A 16 19.59 -10.27 -7.12
CA SER A 16 18.62 -10.64 -8.15
C SER A 16 18.12 -9.45 -8.99
N GLY A 17 18.66 -8.25 -8.77
CA GLY A 17 18.28 -7.03 -9.51
C GLY A 17 16.97 -6.40 -9.07
N LYS A 18 16.48 -6.71 -7.85
CA LYS A 18 15.21 -6.19 -7.33
C LYS A 18 15.41 -5.21 -6.19
N LEU A 19 14.53 -4.22 -6.10
CA LEU A 19 14.45 -3.35 -4.93
C LEU A 19 13.49 -3.98 -3.92
N VAL A 20 14.05 -4.65 -2.90
CA VAL A 20 13.27 -5.36 -1.88
C VAL A 20 12.31 -4.42 -1.13
N GLN A 21 12.68 -3.14 -0.98
CA GLN A 21 11.80 -2.11 -0.42
C GLN A 21 10.48 -1.93 -1.18
N ILE A 22 10.47 -2.08 -2.50
CA ILE A 22 9.25 -1.97 -3.32
C ILE A 22 8.32 -3.15 -3.03
N GLU A 23 8.86 -4.35 -2.83
CA GLU A 23 8.06 -5.53 -2.48
C GLU A 23 7.40 -5.36 -1.10
N TYR A 24 8.10 -4.79 -0.13
CA TYR A 24 7.50 -4.44 1.16
C TYR A 24 6.41 -3.38 1.05
N ALA A 25 6.61 -2.35 0.23
CA ALA A 25 5.58 -1.33 -0.02
C ALA A 25 4.32 -1.95 -0.65
N LEU A 26 4.48 -2.84 -1.62
CA LEU A 26 3.36 -3.56 -2.24
C LEU A 26 2.62 -4.46 -1.24
N ALA A 27 3.35 -5.16 -0.37
CA ALA A 27 2.75 -5.94 0.70
C ALA A 27 1.94 -5.07 1.68
N ALA A 28 2.44 -3.89 2.02
CA ALA A 28 1.72 -2.92 2.86
C ALA A 28 0.44 -2.41 2.18
N VAL A 29 0.47 -2.14 0.87
CA VAL A 29 -0.72 -1.75 0.09
C VAL A 29 -1.74 -2.89 0.06
N ALA A 30 -1.30 -4.13 -0.14
CA ALA A 30 -2.19 -5.30 -0.14
C ALA A 30 -2.86 -5.56 1.22
N ALA A 31 -2.22 -5.15 2.32
CA ALA A 31 -2.82 -5.21 3.66
C ALA A 31 -3.75 -4.02 3.97
N GLY A 32 -3.81 -3.02 3.09
CA GLY A 32 -4.68 -1.85 3.21
C GLY A 32 -6.15 -2.16 2.96
N ALA A 33 -7.02 -1.15 3.18
CA ALA A 33 -8.45 -1.29 2.92
C ALA A 33 -8.72 -1.40 1.40
N PRO A 34 -9.59 -2.33 0.98
CA PRO A 34 -9.92 -2.50 -0.43
C PRO A 34 -10.62 -1.25 -0.98
N SER A 35 -10.26 -0.89 -2.20
CA SER A 35 -10.84 0.24 -2.92
C SER A 35 -11.10 -0.14 -4.37
N VAL A 36 -12.19 0.36 -4.95
CA VAL A 36 -12.60 0.11 -6.33
C VAL A 36 -12.89 1.42 -7.05
N GLY A 37 -12.45 1.52 -8.30
CA GLY A 37 -12.78 2.62 -9.19
C GLY A 37 -13.43 2.10 -10.46
N ILE A 38 -14.52 2.74 -10.89
CA ILE A 38 -15.23 2.41 -12.13
C ILE A 38 -15.21 3.65 -13.03
N LYS A 39 -14.66 3.50 -14.23
CA LYS A 39 -14.72 4.52 -15.28
C LYS A 39 -15.97 4.29 -16.13
N ALA A 40 -16.79 5.33 -16.28
CA ALA A 40 -17.92 5.39 -17.20
C ALA A 40 -17.65 6.41 -18.33
N SER A 41 -18.49 6.41 -19.36
CA SER A 41 -18.34 7.32 -20.51
C SER A 41 -18.46 8.80 -20.12
N ASN A 42 -19.19 9.11 -19.05
CA ASN A 42 -19.50 10.46 -18.59
C ASN A 42 -18.96 10.77 -17.19
N GLY A 43 -18.16 9.89 -16.59
CA GLY A 43 -17.67 10.11 -15.23
C GLY A 43 -16.88 8.95 -14.65
N VAL A 44 -16.49 9.11 -13.39
CA VAL A 44 -15.75 8.11 -12.62
C VAL A 44 -16.40 7.98 -11.26
N VAL A 45 -16.54 6.74 -10.79
CA VAL A 45 -16.99 6.40 -9.43
C VAL A 45 -15.82 5.81 -8.68
N LEU A 46 -15.57 6.29 -7.46
CA LEU A 46 -14.59 5.72 -6.54
C LEU A 46 -15.32 5.27 -5.29
N ALA A 47 -15.06 4.05 -4.85
CA ALA A 47 -15.59 3.50 -3.60
C ALA A 47 -14.46 2.83 -2.82
N THR A 48 -14.50 2.94 -1.50
CA THR A 48 -13.50 2.35 -0.59
C THR A 48 -14.18 1.84 0.67
N GLU A 49 -13.63 0.80 1.27
CA GLU A 49 -14.08 0.35 2.58
C GLU A 49 -13.52 1.26 3.68
N LYS A 50 -14.40 1.94 4.42
CA LYS A 50 -14.01 2.69 5.62
C LYS A 50 -14.11 1.81 6.86
N LYS A 51 -13.02 1.14 7.21
CA LYS A 51 -12.94 0.32 8.42
C LYS A 51 -12.77 1.20 9.66
N GLN A 52 -13.86 1.48 10.37
CA GLN A 52 -13.82 2.19 11.64
C GLN A 52 -13.16 1.30 12.71
N LYS A 53 -12.14 1.82 13.41
CA LYS A 53 -11.46 1.07 14.49
C LYS A 53 -12.33 0.93 15.74
N SER A 54 -13.25 1.87 15.95
CA SER A 54 -14.16 1.93 17.10
C SER A 54 -15.39 2.74 16.72
N ILE A 55 -16.52 2.45 17.39
CA ILE A 55 -17.75 3.26 17.32
C ILE A 55 -17.57 4.67 17.88
N LEU A 56 -16.47 4.92 18.59
CA LEU A 56 -16.10 6.23 19.12
C LEU A 56 -15.23 7.05 18.15
N TYR A 57 -15.04 6.57 16.92
CA TYR A 57 -14.26 7.27 15.92
C TYR A 57 -15.02 8.48 15.39
N ASP A 58 -14.51 9.68 15.65
CA ASP A 58 -15.04 10.92 15.08
C ASP A 58 -14.47 11.15 13.68
N GLU A 59 -15.36 11.36 12.71
CA GLU A 59 -15.00 11.52 11.31
C GLU A 59 -14.53 12.95 10.97
N GLN A 60 -14.71 13.92 11.89
CA GLN A 60 -14.45 15.35 11.65
C GLN A 60 -13.24 15.94 12.40
N SER A 61 -12.47 15.13 13.14
CA SER A 61 -11.28 15.59 13.88
C SER A 61 -10.05 15.82 13.00
#